data_AF-A0A182M452-F1
#
_entry.id   AF-A0A182M452-F1
#
_cell.length_a   1.000
_cell.length_b   1.000
_cell.length_c   1.000
_cell.angle_alpha   90.00
_cell.angle_beta   90.00
_cell.angle_gamma   90.00
#
_symmetry.space_group_name_H-M   'P 1'
#
loop_
_entity.id
_entity.type
_entity.pdbx_description
1 polymer ?
#
loop_
_entity_poly.entity_id
_entity_poly.type
_entity_poly.pdbx_seq_one_letter_code
_entity_poly.pdbx_strand_id
1 'polypeptide(L)'
;MNLNFLPNEVLCLIFDYLPWKDRQRVSLVCSKWNEIINSVHYLRHQKLVLYNYAKAKFFSGVRVELLCRQQSIEFYSNAMLDTEELLETIKKSFSTESAMVQSLSLFLRSEHKLAFGLVVANIPNLLHLTELKISANEALTNGVHINSACLEKINISFYQNSLCRLNTPRLHTLH
;
A
#
# COMPACT_ATOMS: atom_id res chain seq x y z
N MET A 1 9.00 11.99 -31.91
CA MET A 1 9.58 12.63 -30.71
C MET A 1 10.12 11.52 -29.81
N ASN A 2 11.39 11.60 -29.36
CA ASN A 2 12.00 10.54 -28.54
C ASN A 2 11.91 10.92 -27.05
N LEU A 3 11.18 10.12 -26.27
CA LEU A 3 10.95 10.35 -24.85
C LEU A 3 12.23 10.36 -24.01
N ASN A 4 13.32 9.76 -24.49
CA ASN A 4 14.59 9.72 -23.76
C ASN A 4 15.26 11.09 -23.58
N PHE A 5 14.90 12.09 -24.39
CA PHE A 5 15.40 13.46 -24.25
C PHE A 5 14.71 14.26 -23.15
N LEU A 6 13.65 13.71 -22.54
CA LEU A 6 13.01 14.36 -21.39
C LEU A 6 13.92 14.30 -20.14
N PRO A 7 13.84 15.32 -19.26
CA PRO A 7 14.46 15.28 -17.94
C PRO A 7 13.96 14.09 -17.11
N ASN A 8 14.78 13.61 -16.16
CA ASN A 8 14.43 12.46 -15.33
C ASN A 8 13.18 12.73 -14.50
N GLU A 9 13.02 13.96 -14.02
CA GLU A 9 11.88 14.41 -13.21
C GLU A 9 10.57 14.28 -14.00
N VAL A 10 10.59 14.62 -15.29
CA VAL A 10 9.43 14.48 -16.17
C VAL A 10 9.12 13.01 -16.45
N LEU A 11 10.16 12.19 -16.64
CA LEU A 11 9.99 10.73 -16.80
C LEU A 11 9.41 10.09 -15.53
N CYS A 12 9.87 10.49 -14.34
CA CYS A 12 9.29 10.06 -13.06
C CYS A 12 7.80 10.35 -13.00
N LEU A 13 7.39 11.59 -13.32
CA LEU A 13 5.98 11.98 -13.35
C LEU A 13 5.16 11.11 -14.32
N ILE A 14 5.71 10.79 -15.50
CA ILE A 14 5.05 9.91 -16.47
C ILE A 14 4.93 8.49 -15.91
N PHE A 15 5.99 7.95 -15.31
CA PHE A 15 6.01 6.59 -14.76
C PHE A 15 5.07 6.45 -13.55
N ASP A 16 4.86 7.51 -12.77
CA ASP A 16 3.94 7.52 -11.65
C ASP A 16 2.48 7.25 -12.06
N TYR A 17 2.09 7.58 -13.29
CA TYR A 17 0.77 7.24 -13.83
C TYR A 17 0.59 5.75 -14.16
N LEU A 18 1.66 4.96 -14.18
CA LEU A 18 1.61 3.54 -14.52
C LEU A 18 1.44 2.66 -13.27
N PRO A 19 0.72 1.53 -13.35
CA PRO A 19 0.74 0.50 -12.30
C PRO A 19 2.14 -0.11 -12.13
N TRP A 20 2.44 -0.64 -10.94
CA TRP A 20 3.75 -1.25 -10.64
C TRP A 20 4.22 -2.28 -11.68
N LYS A 21 3.32 -3.15 -12.12
CA LYS A 21 3.62 -4.18 -13.12
C LYS A 21 4.06 -3.60 -14.46
N ASP A 22 3.49 -2.46 -14.84
CA ASP A 22 3.86 -1.77 -16.08
C ASP A 22 5.15 -0.97 -15.89
N ARG A 23 5.40 -0.42 -14.70
CA ARG A 23 6.71 0.19 -14.36
C ARG A 23 7.85 -0.84 -14.46
N GLN A 24 7.62 -2.10 -14.08
CA GLN A 24 8.58 -3.19 -14.28
C GLN A 24 8.85 -3.49 -15.76
N ARG A 25 7.90 -3.21 -16.66
CA ARG A 25 8.13 -3.32 -18.11
C ARG A 25 8.88 -2.11 -18.64
N VAL A 26 8.54 -0.92 -18.14
CA VAL A 26 9.23 0.35 -18.43
C VAL A 26 10.72 0.25 -18.09
N SER A 27 11.09 -0.35 -16.96
CA SER A 27 12.50 -0.53 -16.60
C SER A 27 13.30 -1.38 -17.59
N LEU A 28 12.64 -2.18 -18.44
CA LEU A 28 13.31 -3.02 -19.43
C LEU A 28 13.54 -2.32 -20.78
N VAL A 29 13.02 -1.09 -20.96
CA VAL A 29 13.10 -0.37 -22.24
C VAL A 29 14.51 0.11 -22.55
N CYS A 30 15.20 0.71 -21.58
CA CYS A 30 16.58 1.18 -21.72
C CYS A 30 17.25 1.37 -20.35
N SER A 31 18.59 1.53 -20.34
CA SER A 31 19.37 1.71 -19.11
C SER A 31 18.92 2.93 -18.30
N LYS A 32 18.67 4.07 -18.95
CA LYS A 32 18.19 5.30 -18.28
C LYS A 32 16.88 5.06 -17.53
N TRP A 33 15.93 4.36 -18.13
CA TRP A 33 14.63 4.08 -17.49
C TRP A 33 14.78 3.07 -16.37
N ASN A 34 15.64 2.05 -16.55
CA ASN A 34 15.99 1.12 -15.49
C ASN A 34 16.59 1.81 -14.26
N GLU A 35 17.50 2.75 -14.47
CA GLU A 35 18.14 3.52 -13.39
C GLU A 35 17.12 4.39 -12.65
N ILE A 36 16.24 5.08 -13.37
CA ILE A 36 15.17 5.89 -12.75
C ILE A 36 14.26 5.01 -11.88
N ILE A 37 13.68 3.95 -12.46
CA ILE A 37 12.70 3.09 -11.80
C ILE A 37 13.29 2.40 -10.56
N ASN A 38 14.56 1.99 -10.61
CA ASN A 38 15.20 1.30 -9.49
C ASN A 38 15.94 2.25 -8.53
N SER A 39 15.93 3.56 -8.78
CA SER A 39 16.54 4.52 -7.87
C SER A 39 15.80 4.53 -6.54
N VAL A 40 16.57 4.54 -5.44
CA VAL A 40 16.01 4.59 -4.08
C VAL A 40 15.12 5.82 -3.89
N HIS A 41 15.54 6.96 -4.45
CA HIS A 41 14.78 8.20 -4.36
C HIS A 41 13.41 8.08 -5.02
N TYR A 42 13.33 7.58 -6.26
CA TYR A 42 12.06 7.40 -6.96
C TYR A 42 11.17 6.39 -6.25
N LEU A 43 11.72 5.20 -5.93
CA LEU A 43 10.96 4.15 -5.25
C LEU A 43 10.41 4.59 -3.89
N ARG A 44 11.08 5.47 -3.15
CA ARG A 44 10.63 5.88 -1.82
C ARG A 44 9.43 6.82 -1.88
N HIS A 45 9.43 7.76 -2.83
CA HIS A 45 8.44 8.84 -2.91
C HIS A 45 7.28 8.54 -3.86
N GLN A 46 7.42 7.55 -4.75
CA GLN A 46 6.30 7.14 -5.60
C GLN A 46 5.16 6.54 -4.75
N LYS A 47 3.94 6.64 -5.29
CA LYS A 47 2.80 5.90 -4.76
C LYS A 47 2.82 4.47 -5.31
N LEU A 48 2.91 3.48 -4.41
CA LEU A 48 2.77 2.07 -4.78
C LEU A 48 1.30 1.67 -4.72
N VAL A 49 0.68 1.51 -5.90
CA VAL A 49 -0.70 1.08 -6.02
C VAL A 49 -0.76 -0.40 -6.39
N LEU A 50 -1.43 -1.16 -5.56
CA LEU A 50 -1.55 -2.61 -5.66
C LEU A 50 -3.01 -2.97 -5.90
N TYR A 51 -3.31 -3.62 -7.04
CA TYR A 51 -4.68 -3.90 -7.47
C TYR A 51 -5.00 -5.40 -7.56
N ASN A 52 -6.16 -5.80 -7.02
CA ASN A 52 -6.74 -7.13 -7.21
C ASN A 52 -7.89 -7.06 -8.22
N TYR A 53 -7.64 -7.27 -9.51
CA TYR A 53 -8.73 -7.23 -10.51
C TYR A 53 -9.10 -8.60 -11.08
N ALA A 54 -8.34 -9.68 -10.87
CA ALA A 54 -8.68 -11.00 -11.38
C ALA A 54 -8.06 -12.16 -10.57
N LYS A 55 -8.66 -13.36 -10.64
CA LYS A 55 -8.18 -14.66 -10.09
C LYS A 55 -6.75 -15.06 -10.54
N ALA A 56 -6.05 -14.24 -11.31
CA ALA A 56 -4.75 -14.55 -11.87
C ALA A 56 -3.67 -13.63 -11.30
N LYS A 57 -2.86 -14.20 -10.41
CA LYS A 57 -1.48 -13.78 -10.08
C LYS A 57 -1.38 -12.35 -9.57
N PHE A 58 -1.96 -12.17 -8.40
CA PHE A 58 -2.15 -10.90 -7.70
C PHE A 58 -0.83 -10.16 -7.43
N PHE A 59 0.30 -10.86 -7.29
CA PHE A 59 1.49 -10.25 -6.71
C PHE A 59 2.81 -10.84 -7.14
N SER A 60 2.85 -11.65 -8.20
CA SER A 60 4.11 -12.26 -8.62
C SER A 60 5.18 -11.19 -8.84
N GLY A 61 6.14 -11.10 -7.91
CA GLY A 61 7.26 -10.18 -7.96
C GLY A 61 7.17 -8.90 -7.12
N VAL A 62 6.13 -8.66 -6.30
CA VAL A 62 6.24 -7.62 -5.25
C VAL A 62 7.06 -8.18 -4.10
N ARG A 63 8.29 -7.69 -3.96
CA ARG A 63 9.22 -8.18 -2.94
C ARG A 63 9.05 -7.45 -1.62
N VAL A 64 9.40 -8.11 -0.53
CA VAL A 64 9.42 -7.54 0.83
C VAL A 64 10.24 -6.25 0.87
N GLU A 65 11.40 -6.23 0.19
CA GLU A 65 12.26 -5.03 0.19
C GLU A 65 11.60 -3.83 -0.47
N LEU A 66 10.75 -4.05 -1.48
CA LEU A 66 10.02 -2.96 -2.13
C LEU A 66 9.03 -2.35 -1.15
N LEU A 67 8.17 -3.19 -0.53
CA LEU A 67 7.15 -2.74 0.42
C LEU A 67 7.76 -2.01 1.62
N CYS A 68 8.84 -2.53 2.20
CA CYS A 68 9.50 -1.88 3.34
C CYS A 68 10.08 -0.49 3.00
N ARG A 69 10.40 -0.22 1.73
CA ARG A 69 10.99 1.07 1.31
C ARG A 69 9.95 2.10 0.86
N GLN A 70 8.70 1.71 0.64
CA GLN A 70 7.66 2.65 0.19
C GLN A 70 7.17 3.52 1.34
N GLN A 71 6.98 4.82 1.08
CA GLN A 71 6.30 5.72 2.01
C GLN A 71 4.79 5.72 1.84
N SER A 72 4.29 5.53 0.62
CA SER A 72 2.86 5.56 0.31
C SER A 72 2.42 4.28 -0.40
N ILE A 73 1.51 3.55 0.23
CA ILE A 73 0.99 2.28 -0.30
C ILE A 73 -0.54 2.34 -0.34
N GLU A 74 -1.12 1.98 -1.48
CA GLU A 74 -2.55 1.78 -1.63
C GLU A 74 -2.85 0.35 -2.04
N PHE A 75 -3.65 -0.33 -1.24
CA PHE A 75 -4.19 -1.65 -1.52
C PHE A 75 -5.61 -1.50 -2.03
N TYR A 76 -5.83 -1.84 -3.30
CA TYR A 76 -7.15 -1.97 -3.89
C TYR A 76 -7.47 -3.44 -4.10
N SER A 77 -8.57 -3.90 -3.51
CA SER A 77 -9.03 -5.25 -3.75
C SER A 77 -10.42 -5.27 -4.36
N ASN A 78 -10.51 -5.72 -5.61
CA ASN A 78 -11.77 -5.87 -6.36
C ASN A 78 -12.09 -7.33 -6.75
N ALA A 79 -11.18 -8.28 -6.55
CA ALA A 79 -11.28 -9.68 -6.98
C ALA A 79 -11.22 -10.68 -5.82
N MET A 80 -11.79 -11.87 -6.02
CA MET A 80 -12.37 -12.72 -4.98
C MET A 80 -11.47 -13.32 -3.87
N LEU A 81 -10.13 -13.23 -3.89
CA LEU A 81 -9.31 -13.99 -2.91
C LEU A 81 -8.00 -13.30 -2.49
N ASP A 82 -7.64 -13.48 -1.22
CA ASP A 82 -6.29 -13.23 -0.68
C ASP A 82 -5.38 -14.40 -1.10
N THR A 83 -4.25 -14.10 -1.74
CA THR A 83 -3.26 -15.13 -2.09
C THR A 83 -2.29 -15.36 -0.93
N GLU A 84 -1.80 -16.59 -0.77
CA GLU A 84 -0.79 -16.90 0.26
C GLU A 84 0.46 -16.03 0.12
N GLU A 85 0.95 -15.83 -1.12
CA GLU A 85 2.09 -14.96 -1.42
C GLU A 85 1.88 -13.53 -0.89
N LEU A 86 0.67 -12.97 -1.03
CA LEU A 86 0.36 -11.64 -0.52
C LEU A 86 0.39 -11.60 0.99
N LEU A 87 -0.32 -12.53 1.62
CA LEU A 87 -0.44 -12.59 3.07
C LEU A 87 0.95 -12.77 3.69
N GLU A 88 1.78 -13.63 3.11
CA GLU A 88 3.16 -13.82 3.55
C GLU A 88 4.01 -12.55 3.37
N THR A 89 3.88 -11.87 2.23
CA THR A 89 4.65 -10.65 1.94
C THR A 89 4.24 -9.51 2.87
N ILE A 90 2.94 -9.27 3.09
CA ILE A 90 2.44 -8.28 4.05
C ILE A 90 2.95 -8.62 5.45
N LYS A 91 2.81 -9.89 5.87
CA LYS A 91 3.25 -10.35 7.19
C LYS A 91 4.72 -10.04 7.38
N LYS A 92 5.59 -10.47 6.47
CA LYS A 92 7.03 -10.24 6.56
C LYS A 92 7.42 -8.76 6.51
N SER A 93 6.75 -7.98 5.69
CA SER A 93 7.08 -6.55 5.53
C SER A 93 6.68 -5.75 6.75
N PHE A 94 5.45 -5.93 7.24
CA PHE A 94 4.87 -5.09 8.29
C PHE A 94 5.06 -5.66 9.71
N SER A 95 5.50 -6.90 9.88
CA SER A 95 5.86 -7.43 11.20
C SER A 95 7.18 -6.88 11.75
N THR A 96 7.90 -6.09 10.95
CA THR A 96 9.19 -5.51 11.34
C THR A 96 9.05 -4.01 11.47
N GLU A 97 9.86 -3.40 12.34
CA GLU A 97 9.95 -1.93 12.48
C GLU A 97 10.72 -1.27 11.32
N SER A 98 11.11 -2.04 10.29
CA SER A 98 11.90 -1.55 9.16
C SER A 98 11.07 -0.87 8.07
N ALA A 99 9.75 -1.02 8.11
CA ALA A 99 8.85 -0.50 7.09
C ALA A 99 8.70 1.02 7.17
N MET A 100 9.08 1.72 6.10
CA MET A 100 9.07 3.18 5.98
C MET A 100 7.69 3.78 5.67
N VAL A 101 6.62 3.00 5.83
CA VAL A 101 5.27 3.37 5.40
C VAL A 101 4.76 4.54 6.24
N GLN A 102 4.51 5.67 5.58
CA GLN A 102 3.96 6.88 6.19
C GLN A 102 2.46 7.02 5.94
N SER A 103 2.01 6.61 4.75
CA SER A 103 0.62 6.62 4.32
C SER A 103 0.20 5.24 3.84
N LEU A 104 -0.89 4.72 4.39
CA LEU A 104 -1.47 3.44 4.03
C LEU A 104 -2.96 3.59 3.72
N SER A 105 -3.36 3.23 2.51
CA SER A 105 -4.77 3.18 2.13
C SER A 105 -5.22 1.76 1.81
N LEU A 106 -6.34 1.35 2.41
CA LEU A 106 -6.96 0.05 2.23
C LEU A 106 -8.36 0.24 1.62
N PHE A 107 -8.55 -0.21 0.39
CA PHE A 107 -9.83 -0.21 -0.32
C PHE A 107 -10.27 -1.66 -0.52
N LEU A 108 -11.20 -2.13 0.31
CA LEU A 108 -11.43 -3.54 0.53
C LEU A 108 -12.88 -3.95 0.25
N ARG A 109 -13.05 -5.20 -0.23
CA ARG A 109 -14.33 -5.92 -0.28
C ARG A 109 -14.42 -6.94 0.85
N SER A 110 -15.63 -7.40 1.14
CA SER A 110 -15.96 -8.28 2.27
C SER A 110 -15.22 -9.62 2.32
N GLU A 111 -14.70 -10.07 1.19
CA GLU A 111 -13.99 -11.34 1.06
C GLU A 111 -12.51 -11.26 1.53
N HIS A 112 -11.96 -10.06 1.78
CA HIS A 112 -10.54 -9.84 2.14
C HIS A 112 -10.27 -9.65 3.63
N LYS A 113 -11.01 -10.39 4.47
CA LYS A 113 -10.89 -10.27 5.93
C LYS A 113 -9.50 -10.63 6.45
N LEU A 114 -8.77 -11.51 5.75
CA LEU A 114 -7.44 -11.97 6.19
C LEU A 114 -6.38 -10.92 5.92
N ALA A 115 -6.28 -10.39 4.69
CA ALA A 115 -5.34 -9.32 4.39
C ALA A 115 -5.61 -8.08 5.25
N PHE A 116 -6.88 -7.72 5.43
CA PHE A 116 -7.27 -6.64 6.33
C PHE A 116 -6.82 -6.89 7.77
N GLY A 117 -7.20 -8.03 8.35
CA GLY A 117 -6.89 -8.36 9.73
C GLY A 117 -5.38 -8.40 9.96
N LEU A 118 -4.63 -8.90 8.97
CA LEU A 118 -3.17 -8.92 9.01
C LEU A 118 -2.58 -7.51 8.99
N VAL A 119 -3.05 -6.62 8.11
CA VAL A 119 -2.58 -5.24 8.08
C VAL A 119 -2.89 -4.54 9.40
N VAL A 120 -4.13 -4.63 9.89
CA VAL A 120 -4.54 -4.00 11.16
C VAL A 120 -3.73 -4.52 12.34
N ALA A 121 -3.46 -5.82 12.40
CA ALA A 121 -2.64 -6.42 13.45
C ALA A 121 -1.19 -5.93 13.46
N ASN A 122 -0.68 -5.45 12.32
CA ASN A 122 0.69 -4.95 12.18
C ASN A 122 0.80 -3.42 12.26
N ILE A 123 -0.31 -2.67 12.31
CA ILE A 123 -0.28 -1.21 12.48
C ILE A 123 0.63 -0.75 13.63
N PRO A 124 0.64 -1.41 14.82
CA PRO A 124 1.53 -1.01 15.92
C PRO A 124 3.03 -1.06 15.57
N ASN A 125 3.42 -1.92 14.63
CA ASN A 125 4.82 -2.09 14.21
C ASN A 125 5.23 -1.05 13.14
N LEU A 126 4.27 -0.37 12.51
CA LEU A 126 4.51 0.63 11.49
C LEU A 126 4.83 1.99 12.14
N LEU A 127 6.04 2.13 12.67
CA LEU A 127 6.47 3.29 13.46
C LEU A 127 6.45 4.62 12.69
N HIS A 128 6.47 4.57 11.37
CA HIS A 128 6.42 5.75 10.51
C HIS A 128 5.00 6.11 10.04
N LEU A 129 4.00 5.26 10.34
CA LEU A 129 2.66 5.42 9.83
C LEU A 129 1.94 6.59 10.52
N THR A 130 1.68 7.64 9.75
CA THR A 130 1.02 8.87 10.21
C THR A 130 -0.38 9.01 9.61
N GLU A 131 -0.60 8.47 8.41
CA GLU A 131 -1.88 8.52 7.70
C GLU A 131 -2.41 7.12 7.39
N LEU A 132 -3.65 6.86 7.81
CA LEU A 132 -4.36 5.62 7.52
C LEU A 132 -5.72 5.92 6.90
N LYS A 133 -5.99 5.31 5.74
CA LYS A 133 -7.30 5.33 5.10
C LYS A 133 -7.84 3.91 4.98
N ILE A 134 -9.07 3.70 5.41
CA ILE A 134 -9.79 2.44 5.30
C ILE A 134 -11.13 2.72 4.65
N SER A 135 -11.39 2.04 3.54
CA SER A 135 -12.69 2.03 2.87
C SER A 135 -13.09 0.59 2.65
N ALA A 136 -14.21 0.17 3.22
CA ALA A 136 -14.73 -1.18 3.00
C ALA A 136 -16.24 -1.21 2.72
N ASN A 137 -16.63 -2.10 1.82
CA ASN A 137 -18.01 -2.18 1.30
C ASN A 137 -18.98 -2.94 2.22
N GLU A 138 -18.52 -3.53 3.31
CA GLU A 138 -19.36 -4.24 4.29
C GLU A 138 -18.85 -4.03 5.72
N ALA A 139 -19.67 -4.40 6.69
CA ALA A 139 -19.30 -4.34 8.08
C ALA A 139 -18.24 -5.38 8.42
N LEU A 140 -17.30 -4.98 9.26
CA LEU A 140 -16.34 -5.89 9.85
C LEU A 140 -17.02 -6.53 11.07
N THR A 141 -17.31 -7.83 10.98
CA THR A 141 -18.11 -8.58 11.96
C THR A 141 -17.59 -8.48 13.40
N ASN A 142 -16.28 -8.29 13.59
CA ASN A 142 -15.67 -8.13 14.91
C ASN A 142 -15.30 -6.67 15.23
N GLY A 143 -15.73 -5.73 14.40
CA GLY A 143 -15.26 -4.36 14.42
C GLY A 143 -13.79 -4.21 14.01
N VAL A 144 -13.27 -3.02 14.24
CA VAL A 144 -11.87 -2.65 13.99
C VAL A 144 -11.26 -2.12 15.27
N HIS A 145 -10.11 -2.65 15.65
CA HIS A 145 -9.30 -2.11 16.71
C HIS A 145 -7.96 -1.64 16.13
N ILE A 146 -7.74 -0.32 16.12
CA ILE A 146 -6.50 0.29 15.65
C ILE A 146 -5.75 0.82 16.86
N ASN A 147 -4.53 0.33 17.04
CA ASN A 147 -3.60 0.83 18.04
C ASN A 147 -2.34 1.35 17.34
N SER A 148 -2.01 2.63 17.53
CA SER A 148 -0.79 3.21 16.96
C SER A 148 -0.36 4.41 17.79
N ALA A 149 0.92 4.47 18.16
CA ALA A 149 1.50 5.63 18.82
C ALA A 149 1.74 6.82 17.86
N CYS A 150 1.76 6.57 16.55
CA CYS A 150 2.22 7.52 15.54
C CYS A 150 1.11 8.04 14.62
N LEU A 151 -0.05 7.38 14.56
CA LEU A 151 -1.15 7.80 13.69
C LEU A 151 -1.65 9.20 14.06
N GLU A 152 -1.71 10.05 13.05
CA GLU A 152 -2.05 11.46 13.10
C GLU A 152 -3.37 11.75 12.37
N LYS A 153 -3.60 11.02 11.27
CA LYS A 153 -4.78 11.14 10.40
C LYS A 153 -5.39 9.78 10.12
N ILE A 154 -6.69 9.68 10.34
CA ILE A 154 -7.47 8.48 10.06
C ILE A 154 -8.69 8.86 9.24
N ASN A 155 -8.90 8.17 8.12
CA ASN A 155 -10.12 8.23 7.32
C ASN A 155 -10.73 6.83 7.26
N ILE A 156 -11.91 6.63 7.84
CA ILE A 156 -12.56 5.32 7.91
C ILE A 156 -13.98 5.41 7.36
N SER A 157 -14.24 4.70 6.28
CA SER A 157 -15.54 4.61 5.65
C SER A 157 -15.99 3.15 5.54
N PHE A 158 -17.09 2.82 6.22
CA PHE A 158 -17.78 1.53 6.08
C PHE A 158 -19.17 1.74 5.51
N TYR A 159 -19.56 0.90 4.55
CA TYR A 159 -20.92 0.93 4.00
C TYR A 159 -21.98 0.43 4.99
N GLN A 160 -21.58 -0.37 5.98
CA GLN A 160 -22.43 -0.87 7.05
C GLN A 160 -21.81 -0.52 8.41
N ASN A 161 -22.64 -0.32 9.42
CA ASN A 161 -22.20 0.02 10.78
C ASN A 161 -21.17 -1.00 11.31
N SER A 162 -19.98 -0.52 11.63
CA SER A 162 -18.89 -1.30 12.22
C SER A 162 -18.37 -0.61 13.47
N LEU A 163 -18.22 -1.36 14.55
CA LEU A 163 -17.60 -0.81 15.76
C LEU A 163 -16.12 -0.52 15.50
N CYS A 164 -15.70 0.71 15.77
CA CYS A 164 -14.29 1.11 15.68
C CYS A 164 -13.77 1.51 17.06
N ARG A 165 -12.66 0.91 17.46
CA ARG A 165 -11.91 1.26 18.67
C ARG A 165 -10.55 1.79 18.23
N LEU A 166 -10.26 3.03 18.59
CA LEU A 166 -9.01 3.70 18.23
C LEU A 166 -8.23 3.98 19.53
N ASN A 167 -6.99 3.53 19.57
CA ASN A 167 -6.00 3.91 20.57
C ASN A 167 -4.84 4.59 19.86
N THR A 168 -4.96 5.90 19.64
CA THR A 168 -4.04 6.69 18.82
C THR A 168 -3.82 8.07 19.45
N PRO A 169 -2.85 8.24 20.37
CA PRO A 169 -2.71 9.45 21.18
C PRO A 169 -2.32 10.71 20.38
N ARG A 170 -1.81 10.55 19.15
CA ARG A 170 -1.43 11.65 18.26
C ARG A 170 -2.50 12.00 17.22
N LEU A 171 -3.64 11.32 17.26
CA LEU A 171 -4.72 11.51 16.30
C LEU A 171 -5.33 12.90 16.48
N HIS A 172 -5.24 13.70 15.42
CA HIS A 172 -5.83 15.04 15.38
C HIS A 172 -6.80 15.21 14.21
N THR A 173 -6.79 14.28 13.24
CA THR A 173 -7.77 14.26 12.14
C THR A 173 -8.48 12.90 12.08
N LEU A 174 -9.80 12.91 12.21
CA LEU A 174 -10.66 11.74 12.04
C LEU A 174 -11.80 12.08 11.07
N HIS A 175 -11.87 11.36 9.95
CA HIS A 175 -12.90 11.49 8.92
C HIS A 175 -13.63 10.17 8.67
#